data_AF-A0A0A9XP34-F1
#
_entry.id   AF-A0A0A9XP34-F1
#
_cell.length_a   1.000
_cell.length_b   1.000
_cell.length_c   1.000
_cell.angle_alpha   90.00
_cell.angle_beta   90.00
_cell.angle_gamma   90.00
#
_symmetry.space_group_name_H-M   'P 1'
#
loop_
_entity.id
_entity.type
_entity.pdbx_description
1 polymer ?
#
loop_
_entity_poly.entity_id
_entity_poly.type
_entity_poly.pdbx_seq_one_letter_code
_entity_poly.pdbx_strand_id
1 'polypeptide(L)'
;NMETRHSNNPKPLNIYENAHVISRLFFCWGAPLLRDGNKRKLTDDDVCEPMKNQKSRHIEDLVTKAWNEELDRCKESGKTPQLVRAMTRLFGPQYMIVIILTIIQETISFVQVYFLYILLEHFSQDAGSQPFANAIWAAIGIILCAVMKTLIFSVATFRALLIGMNIRLATSTLLYQKVLRLSKANKSKFSTGFVINLFAIDGKKVENSCHMLIYLVL
;
A
#
# COMPACT_ATOMS: atom_id res chain seq x y z
N ASN A 1 26.07 -5.91 25.86
CA ASN A 1 24.98 -5.25 26.61
C ASN A 1 24.48 -4.04 25.85
N MET A 2 23.61 -4.25 24.85
CA MET A 2 22.78 -3.19 24.28
C MET A 2 21.38 -3.43 24.80
N GLU A 3 21.10 -2.94 26.00
CA GLU A 3 19.73 -2.81 26.48
C GLU A 3 19.06 -1.76 25.60
N THR A 4 18.14 -2.20 24.75
CA THR A 4 17.13 -1.33 24.17
C THR A 4 16.32 -0.76 25.33
N ARG A 5 16.69 0.46 25.78
CA ARG A 5 15.82 1.28 26.62
C ARG A 5 14.56 1.56 25.81
N HIS A 6 13.57 0.68 25.93
CA HIS A 6 12.20 1.04 25.60
C HIS A 6 11.84 2.20 26.52
N SER A 7 11.73 3.38 25.95
CA SER A 7 11.13 4.54 26.60
C SER A 7 9.76 4.11 27.14
N ASN A 8 9.59 4.18 28.47
CA ASN A 8 8.33 3.85 29.15
C ASN A 8 7.23 4.89 28.89
N ASN A 9 7.47 5.87 28.03
CA ASN A 9 6.48 6.86 27.65
C ASN A 9 5.56 6.28 26.56
N PRO A 10 4.24 6.50 26.65
CA PRO A 10 3.32 6.09 25.60
C PRO A 10 3.70 6.77 24.28
N LYS A 11 3.83 5.98 23.22
CA LYS A 11 4.14 6.50 21.88
C LYS A 11 3.04 7.46 21.42
N PRO A 12 3.38 8.50 20.65
CA PRO A 12 2.38 9.43 20.16
C PRO A 12 1.32 8.72 19.30
N LEU A 13 0.06 9.14 19.44
CA LEU A 13 -1.05 8.64 18.65
C LEU A 13 -0.79 8.79 17.15
N ASN A 14 -1.36 7.88 16.37
CA ASN A 14 -1.18 7.88 14.92
C ASN A 14 -1.73 9.18 14.29
N ILE A 15 -0.84 9.99 13.71
CA ILE A 15 -1.18 11.29 13.14
C ILE A 15 -2.06 11.13 11.88
N TYR A 16 -1.91 10.03 11.14
CA TYR A 16 -2.71 9.75 9.96
C TYR A 16 -4.18 9.40 10.30
N GLU A 17 -4.44 8.63 11.37
CA GLU A 17 -5.81 8.31 11.80
C GLU A 17 -6.60 9.56 12.21
N ASN A 18 -5.93 10.52 12.85
CA ASN A 18 -6.56 11.75 13.36
C ASN A 18 -6.62 12.87 12.30
N ALA A 19 -6.06 12.66 11.11
CA ALA A 19 -5.99 13.69 10.08
C ALA A 19 -7.31 13.87 9.31
N HIS A 20 -7.66 15.14 9.03
CA HIS A 20 -8.77 15.48 8.14
C HIS A 20 -8.54 14.92 6.72
N VAL A 21 -9.63 14.73 5.97
CA VAL A 21 -9.60 14.12 4.62
C VAL A 21 -8.65 14.88 3.67
N ILE A 22 -8.65 16.20 3.71
CA ILE A 22 -7.75 17.04 2.90
C ILE A 22 -6.29 16.81 3.29
N SER A 23 -5.99 16.78 4.60
CA SER A 23 -4.63 16.50 5.08
C SER A 23 -4.15 15.11 4.68
N ARG A 24 -5.04 14.11 4.67
CA ARG A 24 -4.75 12.76 4.16
C ARG A 24 -4.50 12.75 2.66
N LEU A 25 -5.29 13.48 1.88
CA LEU A 25 -5.17 13.55 0.42
C LEU A 25 -3.84 14.17 -0.02
N PHE A 26 -3.43 15.26 0.64
CA PHE A 26 -2.19 15.98 0.34
C PHE A 26 -0.98 15.51 1.16
N PHE A 27 -1.13 14.44 1.95
CA PHE A 27 -0.08 13.92 2.84
C PHE A 27 0.49 14.95 3.84
N CYS A 28 -0.23 16.04 4.10
CA CYS A 28 0.20 17.11 5.00
C CYS A 28 0.39 16.63 6.45
N TRP A 29 -0.26 15.54 6.84
CA TRP A 29 -0.12 14.91 8.15
C TRP A 29 1.33 14.49 8.46
N GLY A 30 2.16 14.21 7.45
CA GLY A 30 3.57 13.86 7.62
C GLY A 30 4.51 15.07 7.74
N ALA A 31 4.04 16.28 7.42
CA ALA A 31 4.87 17.48 7.39
C ALA A 31 5.51 17.84 8.76
N PRO A 32 4.84 17.70 9.91
CA PRO A 32 5.46 17.97 11.21
C PRO A 32 6.67 17.08 11.47
N LEU A 33 6.56 15.78 11.19
CA LEU A 33 7.64 14.81 11.39
C LEU A 33 8.85 15.12 10.49
N LEU A 34 8.61 15.49 9.23
CA LEU A 34 9.65 15.91 8.29
C LEU A 34 10.35 17.20 8.75
N ARG A 35 9.57 18.16 9.27
CA ARG A 35 10.10 19.42 9.79
C ARG A 35 11.00 19.18 11.01
N ASP A 36 10.60 18.27 11.90
CA ASP A 36 11.39 17.92 13.07
C ASP A 36 12.65 17.14 12.69
N GLY A 37 12.54 16.21 11.74
CA GLY A 37 13.68 15.48 11.18
C GLY A 37 14.71 16.36 10.47
N ASN A 38 14.28 17.50 9.90
CA ASN A 38 15.19 18.50 9.33
C ASN A 38 15.94 19.30 10.40
N LYS A 39 15.36 19.47 11.60
CA LYS A 39 15.95 20.24 12.69
C LYS A 39 16.84 19.41 13.61
N ARG A 40 16.46 18.14 13.84
CA ARG A 40 17.18 17.23 14.74
C ARG A 40 17.07 15.80 14.24
N LYS A 41 18.01 14.96 14.67
CA LYS A 41 17.89 13.51 14.45
C LYS A 41 16.64 12.99 15.15
N LEU A 42 15.83 12.23 14.40
CA LEU A 42 14.65 11.57 14.92
C LEU A 42 15.07 10.39 15.81
N THR A 43 14.29 10.18 16.86
CA THR A 43 14.43 9.10 17.85
C THR A 43 13.19 8.20 17.83
N ASP A 44 13.25 7.02 18.46
CA ASP A 44 12.11 6.08 18.48
C ASP A 44 10.86 6.67 19.15
N ASP A 45 11.04 7.63 20.05
CA ASP A 45 9.97 8.38 20.72
C ASP A 45 9.15 9.27 19.77
N ASP A 46 9.73 9.66 18.63
CA ASP A 46 9.07 10.51 17.63
C ASP A 46 8.17 9.70 16.68
N VAL A 47 8.33 8.38 16.68
CA VAL A 47 7.59 7.48 15.78
C VAL A 47 6.25 7.15 16.41
N CYS A 48 5.18 7.52 15.71
CA CYS A 48 3.81 7.26 16.17
C CYS A 48 3.48 5.77 16.23
N GLU A 49 2.50 5.43 17.05
CA GLU A 49 1.95 4.08 17.04
C GLU A 49 1.42 3.70 15.64
N PRO A 50 1.52 2.41 15.25
CA PRO A 50 0.84 1.90 14.07
C PRO A 50 -0.67 2.16 14.14
N MET A 51 -1.31 2.28 12.97
CA MET A 51 -2.78 2.33 12.89
C MET A 51 -3.38 1.14 13.63
N LYS A 52 -4.55 1.31 14.26
CA LYS A 52 -5.26 0.25 15.01
C LYS A 52 -5.41 -1.01 14.16
N ASN A 53 -5.74 -0.81 12.89
CA ASN A 53 -5.96 -1.82 11.86
C ASN A 53 -4.66 -2.54 11.43
N GLN A 54 -3.50 -2.00 11.79
CA GLN A 54 -2.17 -2.49 11.45
C GLN A 54 -1.37 -2.93 12.68
N LYS A 55 -1.99 -2.96 13.87
CA LYS A 55 -1.34 -3.54 15.05
C LYS A 55 -1.10 -5.02 14.79
N SER A 56 0.11 -5.49 15.10
CA SER A 56 0.55 -6.87 14.82
C SER A 56 -0.43 -7.93 15.33
N ARG A 57 -0.96 -7.73 16.54
CA ARG A 57 -1.92 -8.65 17.16
C ARG A 57 -3.22 -8.75 16.35
N HIS A 58 -3.72 -7.63 15.85
CA HIS A 58 -4.94 -7.61 15.03
C HIS A 58 -4.75 -8.36 13.70
N ILE A 59 -3.62 -8.11 13.02
CA ILE A 59 -3.29 -8.82 11.78
C ILE A 59 -3.03 -10.31 12.03
N GLU A 60 -2.40 -10.66 13.15
CA GLU A 60 -2.21 -12.04 13.59
C GLU A 60 -3.55 -12.77 13.78
N ASP A 61 -4.49 -12.18 14.52
CA ASP A 61 -5.80 -12.78 14.75
C ASP A 61 -6.57 -12.97 13.43
N LEU A 62 -6.54 -11.96 12.56
CA LEU A 62 -7.18 -12.01 11.24
C LEU A 62 -6.57 -13.10 10.34
N VAL A 63 -5.24 -13.18 10.25
CA VAL A 63 -4.59 -14.14 9.37
C VAL A 63 -4.74 -15.57 9.89
N THR A 64 -4.63 -15.78 11.21
CA THR A 64 -4.83 -17.11 11.80
C THR A 64 -6.27 -17.58 11.59
N LYS A 65 -7.27 -16.69 11.75
CA LYS A 65 -8.67 -17.02 11.43
C LYS A 65 -8.84 -17.39 9.96
N ALA A 66 -8.36 -16.55 9.03
CA ALA A 66 -8.49 -16.79 7.59
C ALA A 66 -7.81 -18.09 7.14
N TRP A 67 -6.66 -18.42 7.75
CA TRP A 67 -5.95 -19.68 7.50
C TRP A 67 -6.72 -20.89 8.00
N ASN A 68 -7.28 -20.83 9.22
CA ASN A 68 -8.08 -21.93 9.76
C ASN A 68 -9.34 -22.18 8.91
N GLU A 69 -10.03 -21.13 8.49
CA GLU A 69 -11.18 -21.27 7.58
C GLU A 69 -10.80 -21.92 6.24
N GLU A 70 -9.61 -21.65 5.72
CA GLU A 70 -9.13 -22.32 4.50
C GLU A 70 -8.83 -23.80 4.75
N LEU A 71 -8.24 -24.15 5.90
CA LEU A 71 -8.03 -25.54 6.29
C LEU A 71 -9.36 -26.30 6.37
N ASP A 72 -10.38 -25.71 6.97
CA ASP A 72 -11.69 -26.37 7.14
C ASP A 72 -12.41 -26.54 5.80
N ARG A 73 -12.42 -25.51 4.94
CA ARG A 73 -12.94 -25.62 3.56
C ARG A 73 -12.23 -26.70 2.74
N CYS A 74 -10.91 -26.84 2.91
CA CYS A 74 -10.12 -27.84 2.22
C CYS A 74 -10.41 -29.26 2.71
N LYS A 75 -10.69 -29.45 4.01
CA LYS A 75 -11.16 -30.74 4.54
C LYS A 75 -12.51 -31.14 3.94
N GLU A 76 -13.44 -30.20 3.83
CA GLU A 76 -14.77 -30.46 3.27
C GLU A 76 -14.74 -30.73 1.75
N SER A 77 -13.90 -30.01 1.01
CA SER A 77 -13.82 -30.10 -0.46
C SER A 77 -12.79 -31.10 -0.98
N GLY A 78 -12.01 -31.74 -0.09
CA GLY A 78 -10.92 -32.66 -0.46
C GLY A 78 -9.73 -31.97 -1.17
N LYS A 79 -9.67 -30.63 -1.17
CA LYS A 79 -8.63 -29.85 -1.86
C LYS A 79 -7.44 -29.57 -0.95
N THR A 80 -6.28 -29.29 -1.53
CA THR A 80 -5.10 -28.89 -0.75
C THR A 80 -5.20 -27.42 -0.32
N PRO A 81 -4.88 -27.08 0.95
CA PRO A 81 -4.92 -25.71 1.43
C PRO A 81 -3.80 -24.87 0.80
N GLN A 82 -4.15 -23.67 0.32
CA GLN A 82 -3.23 -22.76 -0.36
C GLN A 82 -3.16 -21.42 0.36
N LEU A 83 -1.95 -21.02 0.74
CA LEU A 83 -1.70 -19.75 1.43
C LEU A 83 -2.14 -18.55 0.58
N VAL A 84 -1.82 -18.58 -0.71
CA VAL A 84 -2.19 -17.53 -1.67
C VAL A 84 -3.71 -17.33 -1.68
N ARG A 85 -4.50 -18.40 -1.62
CA ARG A 85 -5.96 -18.34 -1.62
C ARG A 85 -6.54 -17.73 -0.33
N ALA A 86 -5.97 -18.08 0.82
CA ALA A 86 -6.36 -17.47 2.09
C ALA A 86 -6.02 -15.96 2.10
N MET A 87 -4.84 -15.59 1.61
CA MET A 87 -4.39 -14.20 1.55
C MET A 87 -5.20 -13.36 0.56
N THR A 88 -5.49 -13.88 -0.63
CA THR A 88 -6.31 -13.17 -1.63
C THR A 88 -7.74 -12.97 -1.14
N ARG A 89 -8.30 -13.92 -0.38
CA ARG A 89 -9.62 -13.75 0.23
C ARG A 89 -9.64 -12.68 1.33
N LEU A 90 -8.57 -12.60 2.13
CA LEU A 90 -8.46 -11.64 3.22
C LEU A 90 -8.19 -10.20 2.72
N PHE A 91 -7.22 -10.04 1.82
CA PHE A 91 -6.77 -8.71 1.36
C PHE A 91 -7.37 -8.28 0.02
N GLY A 92 -7.97 -9.22 -0.73
CA GLY A 92 -8.55 -8.96 -2.06
C GLY A 92 -9.57 -7.83 -2.08
N PRO A 93 -10.57 -7.79 -1.19
CA PRO A 93 -11.56 -6.69 -1.18
C PRO A 93 -10.92 -5.32 -0.96
N GLN A 94 -9.89 -5.23 -0.12
CA GLN A 94 -9.15 -3.97 0.10
C GLN A 94 -8.34 -3.59 -1.14
N TYR A 95 -7.77 -4.59 -1.82
CA TYR A 95 -7.00 -4.41 -3.05
C TYR A 95 -7.88 -4.03 -4.25
N MET A 96 -9.14 -4.48 -4.30
CA MET A 96 -10.11 -4.08 -5.33
C MET A 96 -10.34 -2.56 -5.35
N ILE A 97 -10.32 -1.89 -4.19
CA ILE A 97 -10.44 -0.43 -4.11
C ILE A 97 -9.26 0.24 -4.82
N VAL A 98 -8.05 -0.31 -4.67
CA VAL A 98 -6.85 0.19 -5.36
C VAL A 98 -7.01 0.05 -6.87
N ILE A 99 -7.46 -1.11 -7.35
CA ILE A 99 -7.71 -1.35 -8.78
C ILE A 99 -8.71 -0.34 -9.36
N ILE A 100 -9.83 -0.10 -8.66
CA ILE A 100 -10.84 0.87 -9.10
C ILE A 100 -10.26 2.28 -9.20
N LEU A 101 -9.47 2.71 -8.21
CA LEU A 101 -8.81 4.02 -8.25
C LEU A 101 -7.83 4.13 -9.42
N THR A 102 -7.07 3.08 -9.71
CA THR A 102 -6.15 3.05 -10.86
C THR A 102 -6.90 3.15 -12.18
N ILE A 103 -8.01 2.43 -12.35
CA ILE A 103 -8.84 2.53 -13.57
C ILE A 103 -9.38 3.95 -13.75
N ILE A 104 -9.86 4.59 -12.69
CA ILE A 104 -10.31 6.00 -12.74
C ILE A 104 -9.16 6.91 -13.16
N GLN A 105 -7.96 6.69 -12.63
CA GLN A 105 -6.79 7.46 -12.99
C GLN A 105 -6.43 7.31 -14.48
N GLU A 106 -6.60 6.13 -15.07
CA GLU A 106 -6.37 5.95 -16.51
C GLU A 106 -7.46 6.55 -17.38
N THR A 107 -8.72 6.51 -16.94
CA THR A 107 -9.79 7.24 -17.61
C THR A 107 -9.47 8.75 -17.69
N ILE A 108 -8.90 9.33 -16.62
CA ILE A 108 -8.45 10.72 -16.63
C ILE A 108 -7.30 10.95 -17.61
N SER A 109 -6.38 9.97 -17.77
CA SER A 109 -5.32 10.05 -18.80
C SER A 109 -5.93 10.22 -20.20
N PHE A 110 -6.98 9.46 -20.54
CA PHE A 110 -7.66 9.60 -21.84
C PHE A 110 -8.33 10.96 -22.02
N VAL A 111 -8.98 11.47 -20.96
CA VAL A 111 -9.59 12.82 -20.98
C VAL A 111 -8.51 13.89 -21.17
N GLN A 112 -7.35 13.73 -20.55
CA GLN A 112 -6.21 14.65 -20.72
C GLN A 112 -5.71 14.69 -22.17
N VAL A 113 -5.62 13.53 -22.83
CA VAL A 113 -5.26 13.43 -24.26
C VAL A 113 -6.28 14.15 -25.15
N TYR A 114 -7.57 14.07 -24.82
CA TYR A 114 -8.61 14.81 -25.55
C TYR A 114 -8.45 16.33 -25.43
N PHE A 115 -8.17 16.85 -24.23
CA PHE A 115 -7.87 18.28 -24.07
C PHE A 115 -6.61 18.71 -24.82
N LEU A 116 -5.58 17.85 -24.86
CA LEU A 116 -4.38 18.08 -25.64
C LEU A 116 -4.68 18.14 -27.15
N TYR A 117 -5.57 17.28 -27.65
CA TYR A 117 -6.03 17.31 -29.04
C TYR A 117 -6.68 18.65 -29.39
N ILE A 118 -7.60 19.15 -28.56
CA ILE A 118 -8.26 20.46 -28.77
C ILE A 118 -7.21 21.58 -28.84
N LEU A 119 -6.20 21.52 -27.96
CA LEU A 119 -5.13 22.51 -27.94
C LEU A 119 -4.27 22.46 -29.22
N LEU A 120 -3.91 21.25 -29.69
CA LEU A 120 -3.16 21.06 -30.93
C LEU A 120 -3.95 21.49 -32.16
N GLU A 121 -5.25 21.19 -32.22
CA GLU A 121 -6.13 21.59 -33.30
C GLU A 121 -6.17 23.12 -33.43
N HIS A 122 -6.26 23.85 -32.31
CA HIS A 122 -6.22 25.31 -32.30
C HIS A 122 -4.93 25.88 -32.90
N PHE A 123 -3.77 25.27 -32.63
CA PHE A 123 -2.49 25.73 -33.17
C PHE A 123 -2.25 25.31 -34.63
N SER A 124 -2.98 24.31 -35.13
CA SER A 124 -2.83 23.80 -36.49
C SER A 124 -3.63 24.56 -37.55
N GLN A 125 -4.61 25.37 -37.13
CA GLN A 125 -5.45 26.16 -38.03
C GLN A 125 -4.89 27.56 -38.27
N ASP A 126 -5.14 28.13 -39.45
CA ASP A 126 -4.76 29.50 -39.78
C ASP A 126 -5.35 30.52 -38.79
N ALA A 127 -4.58 31.58 -38.51
CA ALA A 127 -4.93 32.59 -37.52
C ALA A 127 -6.31 33.22 -37.79
N GLY A 128 -7.31 32.85 -36.97
CA GLY A 128 -8.65 33.47 -36.98
C GLY A 128 -9.85 32.51 -37.01
N SER A 129 -9.65 31.19 -37.14
CA SER A 129 -10.75 30.22 -37.27
C SER A 129 -11.41 29.78 -35.95
N GLN A 130 -10.70 29.82 -34.83
CA GLN A 130 -11.16 29.32 -33.53
C GLN A 130 -10.96 30.35 -32.41
N PRO A 131 -11.92 30.50 -31.47
CA PRO A 131 -11.79 31.45 -30.37
C PRO A 131 -10.67 31.01 -29.41
N PHE A 132 -9.76 31.92 -29.09
CA PHE A 132 -8.65 31.73 -28.14
C PHE A 132 -9.11 31.22 -26.76
N ALA A 133 -10.36 31.54 -26.38
CA ALA A 133 -10.98 31.05 -25.15
C ALA A 133 -11.02 29.50 -25.06
N ASN A 134 -11.24 28.81 -26.18
CA ASN A 134 -11.29 27.33 -26.20
C ASN A 134 -9.92 26.73 -25.88
N ALA A 135 -8.84 27.35 -26.37
CA ALA A 135 -7.47 26.94 -26.08
C ALA A 135 -7.10 27.14 -24.61
N ILE A 136 -7.53 28.25 -24.00
CA ILE A 136 -7.34 28.51 -22.57
C ILE A 136 -8.06 27.44 -21.73
N TRP A 137 -9.33 27.15 -22.03
CA TRP A 137 -10.09 26.12 -21.31
C TRP A 137 -9.46 24.73 -21.45
N ALA A 138 -8.98 24.39 -22.64
CA ALA A 138 -8.25 23.14 -22.86
C ALA A 138 -6.96 23.07 -22.02
N ALA A 139 -6.18 24.15 -21.96
CA ALA A 139 -4.96 24.21 -21.15
C ALA A 139 -5.26 24.07 -19.65
N ILE A 140 -6.29 24.74 -19.14
CA ILE A 140 -6.76 24.59 -17.75
C ILE A 140 -7.20 23.14 -17.48
N GLY A 141 -7.93 22.53 -18.43
CA GLY A 141 -8.34 21.13 -18.37
C GLY A 141 -7.15 20.17 -18.24
N ILE A 142 -6.09 20.38 -19.03
CA ILE A 142 -4.86 19.56 -18.97
C ILE A 142 -4.22 19.64 -17.58
N ILE A 143 -4.11 20.85 -17.01
CA ILE A 143 -3.52 21.06 -15.68
C ILE A 143 -4.38 20.39 -14.61
N LEU A 144 -5.71 20.55 -14.66
CA LEU A 144 -6.63 19.94 -13.71
C LEU A 144 -6.57 18.41 -13.78
N CYS A 145 -6.57 17.83 -14.98
CA CYS A 145 -6.38 16.40 -15.19
C CYS A 145 -5.05 15.92 -14.61
N ALA A 146 -3.95 16.65 -14.82
CA ALA A 146 -2.64 16.31 -14.27
C ALA A 146 -2.67 16.26 -12.73
N VAL A 147 -3.22 17.30 -12.08
CA VAL A 147 -3.34 17.36 -10.62
C VAL A 147 -4.20 16.21 -10.09
N MET A 148 -5.37 15.97 -10.68
CA MET A 148 -6.25 14.86 -10.27
C MET A 148 -5.57 13.50 -10.43
N LYS A 149 -4.90 13.28 -11.56
CA LYS A 149 -4.14 12.06 -11.83
C LYS A 149 -3.07 11.83 -10.76
N THR A 150 -2.27 12.84 -10.45
CA THR A 150 -1.22 12.74 -9.42
C THR A 150 -1.82 12.41 -8.06
N LEU A 151 -2.91 13.09 -7.65
CA LEU A 151 -3.55 12.83 -6.36
C LEU A 151 -4.08 11.39 -6.25
N ILE A 152 -4.79 10.91 -7.28
CA ILE A 152 -5.32 9.53 -7.28
C ILE A 152 -4.17 8.52 -7.27
N PHE A 153 -3.12 8.74 -8.08
CA PHE A 153 -1.95 7.88 -8.12
C PHE A 153 -1.26 7.79 -6.76
N SER A 154 -1.05 8.91 -6.07
CA SER A 154 -0.44 8.94 -4.74
C SER A 154 -1.29 8.19 -3.71
N VAL A 155 -2.61 8.38 -3.72
CA VAL A 155 -3.53 7.67 -2.79
C VAL A 155 -3.55 6.17 -3.08
N ALA A 156 -3.67 5.76 -4.35
CA ALA A 156 -3.68 4.36 -4.75
C ALA A 156 -2.37 3.66 -4.38
N THR A 157 -1.22 4.29 -4.67
CA THR A 157 0.10 3.78 -4.34
C THR A 157 0.28 3.63 -2.83
N PHE A 158 -0.08 4.65 -2.04
CA PHE A 158 0.00 4.58 -0.58
C PHE A 158 -0.85 3.44 -0.02
N ARG A 159 -2.09 3.28 -0.50
CA ARG A 159 -2.97 2.16 -0.09
C ARG A 159 -2.38 0.81 -0.46
N ALA A 160 -1.82 0.66 -1.66
CA ALA A 160 -1.20 -0.56 -2.11
C ALA A 160 0.01 -0.96 -1.24
N LEU A 161 0.86 0.02 -0.89
CA LEU A 161 2.00 -0.19 0.00
C LEU A 161 1.55 -0.64 1.40
N LEU A 162 0.49 -0.05 1.96
CA LEU A 162 -0.07 -0.47 3.24
C LEU A 162 -0.61 -1.91 3.19
N ILE A 163 -1.30 -2.29 2.11
CA ILE A 163 -1.78 -3.66 1.91
C ILE A 163 -0.61 -4.64 1.77
N GLY A 164 0.41 -4.29 0.98
CA GLY A 164 1.62 -5.08 0.82
C GLY A 164 2.34 -5.32 2.15
N MET A 165 2.42 -4.29 2.99
CA MET A 165 2.99 -4.39 4.34
C MET A 165 2.17 -5.34 5.22
N ASN A 166 0.84 -5.26 5.17
CA ASN A 166 -0.03 -6.17 5.91
C ASN A 166 0.10 -7.63 5.43
N ILE A 167 0.23 -7.87 4.12
CA ILE A 167 0.45 -9.22 3.55
C ILE A 167 1.80 -9.78 4.01
N ARG A 168 2.85 -8.96 4.00
CA ARG A 168 4.18 -9.34 4.50
C ARG A 168 4.12 -9.72 5.98
N LEU A 169 3.46 -8.90 6.79
CA LEU A 169 3.27 -9.16 8.22
C LEU A 169 2.48 -10.46 8.45
N ALA A 170 1.37 -10.65 7.74
CA ALA A 170 0.53 -11.84 7.82
C ALA A 170 1.29 -13.13 7.44
N THR A 171 2.03 -13.10 6.32
CA THR A 171 2.89 -14.21 5.89
C THR A 171 3.97 -14.49 6.93
N SER A 172 4.56 -13.43 7.50
CA SER A 172 5.62 -13.58 8.47
C SER A 172 5.13 -14.22 9.77
N THR A 173 3.96 -13.80 10.25
CA THR A 173 3.31 -14.38 11.43
C THR A 173 3.01 -15.87 11.24
N LEU A 174 2.43 -16.26 10.10
CA LEU A 174 2.13 -17.67 9.83
C LEU A 174 3.40 -18.52 9.72
N LEU A 175 4.44 -18.00 9.06
CA LEU A 175 5.72 -18.68 8.95
C LEU A 175 6.36 -18.87 10.33
N TYR A 176 6.36 -17.84 11.17
CA TYR A 176 6.86 -17.89 12.53
C TYR A 176 6.12 -18.95 13.37
N GLN A 177 4.78 -18.92 13.36
CA GLN A 177 3.94 -19.91 14.04
C GLN A 177 4.24 -21.34 13.55
N LYS A 178 4.44 -21.52 12.24
CA LYS A 178 4.79 -22.82 11.63
C LYS A 178 6.17 -23.30 12.08
N VAL A 179 7.18 -22.43 12.08
CA VAL A 179 8.54 -22.72 12.54
C VAL A 179 8.54 -23.15 13.99
N LEU A 180 7.79 -22.47 14.86
CA LEU A 180 7.70 -22.85 16.27
C LEU A 180 7.08 -24.25 16.48
N ARG A 181 6.07 -24.61 15.68
CA ARG A 181 5.36 -25.91 15.77
C ARG A 181 6.08 -27.08 15.08
N LEU A 182 7.16 -26.85 14.33
CA LEU A 182 7.93 -27.92 13.69
C LEU A 182 8.67 -28.78 14.73
N SER A 183 8.73 -30.09 14.47
CA SER A 183 9.48 -31.04 15.31
C SER A 183 10.99 -30.78 15.23
N LYS A 184 11.77 -31.19 16.25
CA LYS A 184 13.24 -30.99 16.27
C LYS A 184 13.94 -31.56 15.04
N ALA A 185 13.51 -32.73 14.56
CA ALA A 185 14.05 -33.38 13.36
C ALA A 185 13.82 -32.54 12.09
N ASN A 186 12.63 -31.94 11.93
CA ASN A 186 12.32 -31.10 10.78
C ASN A 186 12.88 -29.68 10.90
N LYS A 187 13.07 -29.16 12.13
CA LYS A 187 13.75 -27.88 12.38
C LYS A 187 15.22 -27.91 11.96
N SER A 188 15.92 -29.04 12.16
CA SER A 188 17.33 -29.19 11.76
C SER A 188 17.58 -29.05 10.25
N LYS A 189 16.53 -29.25 9.42
CA LYS A 189 16.59 -29.06 7.96
C LYS A 189 16.55 -27.58 7.54
N PHE A 190 16.09 -26.69 8.40
CA PHE A 190 16.00 -25.26 8.14
C PHE A 190 17.06 -24.54 8.97
N SER A 191 18.12 -24.04 8.32
CA SER A 191 19.08 -23.17 8.98
C SER A 191 18.39 -21.89 9.47
N THR A 192 18.73 -21.41 10.66
CA THR A 192 18.27 -20.12 11.18
C THR A 192 18.54 -18.98 10.19
N GLY A 193 19.69 -19.03 9.48
CA GLY A 193 20.02 -18.07 8.44
C GLY A 193 19.07 -18.11 7.24
N PHE A 194 18.61 -19.31 6.85
CA PHE A 194 17.62 -19.46 5.78
C PHE A 194 16.29 -18.83 6.14
N VAL A 195 15.82 -19.05 7.37
CA VAL A 195 14.57 -18.46 7.88
C VAL A 195 14.67 -16.93 7.94
N ILE A 196 15.78 -16.38 8.44
CA ILE A 196 16.02 -14.93 8.48
C ILE A 196 16.05 -14.34 7.07
N ASN A 197 16.73 -14.99 6.13
CA ASN A 197 16.81 -14.55 4.75
C ASN A 197 15.44 -14.53 4.06
N LEU A 198 14.62 -15.56 4.31
CA LEU A 198 13.24 -15.66 3.81
C LEU A 198 12.38 -14.48 4.32
N PHE A 199 12.49 -14.11 5.60
CA PHE A 199 11.77 -12.95 6.15
C PHE A 199 12.28 -11.60 5.60
N ALA A 200 13.60 -11.45 5.47
CA ALA A 200 14.23 -10.18 5.10
C ALA A 200 14.09 -9.87 3.61
N ILE A 201 14.40 -10.85 2.75
CA ILE A 201 14.44 -10.67 1.30
C ILE A 201 13.09 -10.97 0.67
N ASP A 202 12.56 -12.18 0.89
CA ASP A 202 11.35 -12.61 0.18
C ASP A 202 10.10 -11.91 0.72
N GLY A 203 10.06 -11.61 2.02
CA GLY A 203 9.03 -10.75 2.61
C GLY A 203 8.96 -9.37 1.95
N LYS A 204 10.12 -8.75 1.67
CA LYS A 204 10.17 -7.44 0.99
C LYS A 204 9.79 -7.54 -0.49
N LYS A 205 10.17 -8.63 -1.16
CA LYS A 205 9.73 -8.89 -2.54
C LYS A 205 8.22 -9.04 -2.63
N VAL A 206 7.57 -9.77 -1.72
CA VAL A 206 6.10 -9.92 -1.69
C VAL A 206 5.41 -8.56 -1.54
N GLU A 207 5.91 -7.73 -0.63
CA GLU A 207 5.42 -6.36 -0.42
C GLU A 207 5.52 -5.52 -1.72
N ASN A 208 6.67 -5.56 -2.39
CA ASN A 208 6.88 -4.83 -3.65
C ASN A 208 6.04 -5.39 -4.80
N SER A 209 5.90 -6.72 -4.89
CA SER A 209 5.08 -7.37 -5.92
C SER A 209 3.61 -6.94 -5.82
N CYS A 210 3.08 -6.73 -4.62
CA CYS A 210 1.72 -6.20 -4.45
C CYS A 210 1.54 -4.81 -5.07
N HIS A 211 2.57 -3.96 -5.07
CA HIS A 211 2.49 -2.69 -5.79
C HIS A 211 2.54 -2.90 -7.31
N MET A 212 3.41 -3.79 -7.79
CA MET A 212 3.55 -4.07 -9.21
C MET A 212 2.31 -4.71 -9.84
N LEU A 213 1.52 -5.46 -9.06
CA LEU A 213 0.27 -6.07 -9.52
C LEU A 213 -0.76 -5.05 -10.03
N ILE A 214 -0.66 -3.79 -9.62
CA ILE A 214 -1.51 -2.71 -10.17
C ILE A 214 -1.31 -2.58 -11.67
N TYR A 215 -0.07 -2.68 -12.15
CA TYR A 215 0.27 -2.53 -13.56
C TYR A 215 -0.11 -3.74 -14.41
N LEU A 216 -0.43 -4.89 -13.80
CA LEU A 216 -0.88 -6.08 -14.53
C LEU A 216 -2.37 -5.99 -14.90
N VAL A 217 -3.11 -5.10 -14.24
CA VAL A 217 -4.54 -4.86 -14.50
C VAL A 217 -4.75 -3.77 -15.56
N LEU A 218 -3.72 -2.99 -15.86
CA LEU A 218 -3.68 -1.97 -16.90
C LEU A 218 -3.15 -2.56 -18.22
#